data_AF-A0A315AVG8-F1
#
_entry.id   AF-A0A315AVG8-F1
#
_cell.length_a   1.000
_cell.length_b   1.000
_cell.length_c   1.000
_cell.angle_alpha   90.00
_cell.angle_beta   90.00
_cell.angle_gamma   90.00
#
_symmetry.space_group_name_H-M   'P 1'
#
loop_
_entity.id
_entity.type
_entity.pdbx_description
1 polymer ?
#
loop_
_entity_poly.entity_id
_entity_poly.type
_entity_poly.pdbx_seq_one_letter_code
_entity_poly.pdbx_strand_id
1 'polypeptide(L)'
;MTTPAKAQLSASQQQILNHAAVNTDGKLVWFPETLKGGARKKVLDSLFNRALITTDGTHWFVAAEGYEALGMPRRAPITMAALDAVIESAEASPEAKPRTRDNSKQAQVIAMLKRAEGATITQICEATGWQSHYADVLVMPTNISNSACVVEHAALRSA
;
A
#
# COMPACT_ATOMS: atom_id res chain seq x y z
N MET A 1 37.10 18.53 14.73
CA MET A 1 35.74 17.93 14.73
C MET A 1 34.77 19.08 14.95
N THR A 2 34.26 19.66 13.87
CA THR A 2 33.41 20.86 13.96
C THR A 2 31.99 20.42 14.23
N THR A 3 31.54 20.55 15.47
CA THR A 3 30.14 20.39 15.87
C THR A 3 29.27 21.33 15.03
N PRO A 4 28.32 20.85 14.21
CA PRO A 4 27.45 21.76 13.48
C PRO A 4 26.55 22.47 14.50
N ALA A 5 26.50 23.80 14.39
CA ALA A 5 25.70 24.66 15.26
C ALA A 5 24.25 24.19 15.26
N LYS A 6 23.74 23.81 16.44
CA LYS A 6 22.34 23.45 16.70
C LYS A 6 21.44 24.59 16.23
N ALA A 7 20.96 24.51 15.00
CA ALA A 7 20.15 25.54 14.39
C ALA A 7 18.90 25.69 15.26
N GLN A 8 18.73 26.82 15.95
CA GLN A 8 17.68 26.98 16.96
C GLN A 8 16.30 26.75 16.31
N LEU A 9 15.73 25.59 16.58
CA LEU A 9 14.37 25.23 16.18
C LEU A 9 13.42 25.75 17.26
N SER A 10 12.36 26.42 16.84
CA SER A 10 11.27 26.83 17.74
C SER A 10 10.65 25.60 18.42
N ALA A 11 10.13 25.76 19.64
CA ALA A 11 9.49 24.67 20.39
C ALA A 11 8.42 23.94 19.57
N SER A 12 7.60 24.68 18.81
CA SER A 12 6.58 24.08 17.94
C SER A 12 7.17 23.29 16.77
N GLN A 13 8.31 23.73 16.22
CA GLN A 13 9.01 23.01 15.14
C GLN A 13 9.59 21.69 15.68
N GLN A 14 10.20 21.73 16.86
CA GLN A 14 10.73 20.52 17.51
C GLN A 14 9.62 19.51 17.82
N GLN A 15 8.47 19.98 18.32
CA GLN A 15 7.32 19.12 18.60
C GLN A 15 6.78 18.42 17.33
N ILE A 16 6.65 19.16 16.22
CA ILE A 16 6.17 18.59 14.95
C ILE A 16 7.15 17.52 14.45
N LEU A 17 8.44 17.83 14.40
CA LEU A 17 9.45 16.90 13.89
C LEU A 17 9.58 15.67 14.80
N ASN A 18 9.56 15.85 16.12
CA ASN A 18 9.62 14.75 17.09
C ASN A 18 8.40 13.83 16.96
N HIS A 19 7.19 14.39 16.84
CA HIS A 19 5.99 13.60 16.64
C HIS A 19 6.05 12.81 15.34
N ALA A 20 6.51 13.44 14.24
CA ALA A 20 6.65 12.76 12.95
C ALA A 20 7.65 11.60 13.03
N ALA A 21 8.81 11.82 13.65
CA ALA A 21 9.87 10.82 13.79
C ALA A 21 9.44 9.60 14.61
N VAL A 22 8.71 9.81 15.71
CA VAL A 22 8.34 8.73 16.64
C VAL A 22 7.07 8.00 16.19
N ASN A 23 6.05 8.74 15.77
CA ASN A 23 4.69 8.18 15.60
C ASN A 23 4.32 7.88 14.15
N THR A 24 5.04 8.44 13.18
CA THR A 24 4.58 8.42 11.78
C THR A 24 5.70 8.13 10.78
N ASP A 25 6.78 7.49 11.23
CA ASP A 25 7.94 7.13 10.39
C ASP A 25 8.50 8.32 9.57
N GLY A 26 8.45 9.52 10.16
CA GLY A 26 8.90 10.75 9.53
C GLY A 26 7.83 11.50 8.74
N LYS A 27 6.59 11.03 8.64
CA LYS A 27 5.51 11.75 7.93
C LYS A 27 4.86 12.81 8.82
N LEU A 28 4.79 14.05 8.36
CA LEU A 28 4.18 15.17 9.07
C LEU A 28 2.65 15.16 8.87
N VAL A 29 1.96 14.35 9.66
CA VAL A 29 0.49 14.25 9.67
C VAL A 29 -0.13 15.11 10.78
N TRP A 30 0.59 15.29 11.89
CA TRP A 30 0.09 15.96 13.09
C TRP A 30 0.68 17.35 13.25
N PHE A 31 -0.15 18.29 13.73
CA PHE A 31 0.24 19.65 14.06
C PHE A 31 -0.39 20.08 15.40
N PRO A 32 0.32 20.83 16.25
CA PRO A 32 -0.23 21.32 17.51
C PRO A 32 -1.36 22.34 17.26
N GLU A 33 -2.32 22.41 18.16
CA GLU A 33 -3.49 23.31 18.04
C GLU A 33 -3.13 24.79 18.04
N THR A 34 -1.93 25.14 18.52
CA THR A 34 -1.38 26.49 18.46
C THR A 34 -1.05 26.95 17.03
N LEU A 35 -0.92 26.03 16.07
CA LEU A 35 -0.59 26.30 14.68
C LEU A 35 -1.80 26.03 13.76
N LYS A 36 -2.57 27.10 13.51
CA LYS A 36 -3.76 27.10 12.65
C LYS A 36 -3.53 27.90 11.37
N GLY A 37 -4.14 27.43 10.27
CA GLY A 37 -4.21 28.16 8.99
C GLY A 37 -2.83 28.60 8.45
N GLY A 38 -2.68 29.91 8.21
CA GLY A 38 -1.48 30.49 7.60
C GLY A 38 -0.19 30.29 8.40
N ALA A 39 -0.25 30.18 9.73
CA ALA A 39 0.92 29.90 10.56
C ALA A 39 1.52 28.53 10.26
N ARG A 40 0.68 27.52 9.99
CA ARG A 40 1.14 26.18 9.59
C ARG A 40 1.92 26.23 8.28
N LYS A 41 1.41 26.96 7.28
CA LYS A 41 2.09 27.13 5.99
C LYS A 41 3.45 27.79 6.16
N LYS A 42 3.54 28.85 6.98
CA LYS A 42 4.81 29.51 7.29
C LYS A 42 5.81 28.59 7.98
N VAL A 43 5.35 27.73 8.88
CA VAL A 43 6.22 26.74 9.53
C VAL A 43 6.73 25.72 8.51
N LEU A 44 5.86 25.17 7.66
CA LEU A 44 6.25 24.24 6.60
C LEU A 44 7.24 24.89 5.62
N ASP A 45 6.95 26.10 5.13
CA ASP A 45 7.85 26.85 4.24
C ASP A 45 9.23 27.06 4.92
N SER A 46 9.24 27.41 6.21
CA SER A 46 10.48 27.63 6.96
C SER A 46 11.30 26.35 7.16
N LEU A 47 10.65 25.21 7.40
CA LEU A 47 11.31 23.91 7.57
C LEU A 47 11.84 23.41 6.23
N PHE A 48 11.08 23.62 5.15
CA PHE A 48 11.45 23.26 3.79
C PHE A 48 12.64 24.10 3.30
N ASN A 49 12.61 25.42 3.49
CA ASN A 49 13.73 26.32 3.13
C ASN A 49 15.04 25.97 3.85
N ARG A 50 14.95 25.32 5.01
CA ARG A 50 16.10 24.85 5.79
C ARG A 50 16.49 23.41 5.46
N ALA A 51 15.90 22.81 4.44
CA ALA A 51 16.08 21.41 4.04
C ALA A 51 15.80 20.39 5.15
N LEU A 52 15.01 20.75 6.18
CA LEU A 52 14.71 19.86 7.31
C LEU A 52 13.53 18.91 7.00
N ILE A 53 12.71 19.27 6.02
CA ILE A 53 11.62 18.44 5.52
C ILE A 53 11.65 18.41 3.99
N THR A 54 11.12 17.33 3.44
CA THR A 54 10.90 17.12 2.00
C THR A 54 9.42 16.87 1.73
N THR A 55 9.01 16.93 0.47
CA THR A 55 7.64 16.66 0.02
C THR A 55 7.64 15.75 -1.18
N ASP A 56 6.68 14.83 -1.24
CA ASP A 56 6.37 14.02 -2.43
C ASP A 56 5.29 14.67 -3.31
N GLY A 57 4.86 15.90 -2.96
CA GLY A 57 3.78 16.64 -3.60
C GLY A 57 2.44 16.53 -2.86
N THR A 58 2.20 15.46 -2.12
CA THR A 58 0.94 15.23 -1.38
C THR A 58 1.16 15.30 0.13
N HIS A 59 2.34 14.91 0.59
CA HIS A 59 2.70 14.73 1.98
C HIS A 59 4.09 15.26 2.28
N TRP A 60 4.25 15.71 3.52
CA TRP A 60 5.51 16.23 4.04
C TRP A 60 6.21 15.14 4.86
N PHE A 61 7.52 15.02 4.67
CA PHE A 61 8.38 14.05 5.36
C PHE A 61 9.59 14.74 5.97
N VAL A 62 10.09 14.23 7.09
CA VAL A 62 11.34 14.69 7.71
C VAL A 62 12.53 14.27 6.84
N ALA A 63 13.40 15.23 6.48
CA ALA A 63 14.62 14.98 5.71
C ALA A 63 15.76 14.53 6.63
N ALA A 64 16.93 14.16 6.06
CA ALA A 64 18.06 13.66 6.84
C ALA A 64 18.52 14.70 7.89
N GLU A 65 18.59 15.94 7.44
CA GLU A 65 18.99 17.13 8.20
C GLU A 65 17.98 17.41 9.34
N GLY A 66 16.70 17.09 9.14
CA GLY A 66 15.67 17.17 10.17
C GLY A 66 15.89 16.17 11.31
N TYR A 67 16.31 14.95 11.00
CA TYR A 67 16.69 13.94 12.00
C TYR A 67 17.98 14.31 12.73
N GLU A 68 18.99 14.82 12.01
CA GLU A 68 20.24 15.31 12.59
C GLU A 68 20.00 16.48 13.55
N ALA A 69 19.13 17.43 13.17
CA ALA A 69 18.79 18.56 14.03
C ALA A 69 18.07 18.15 15.32
N LEU A 70 17.39 17.00 15.33
CA LEU A 70 16.78 16.40 16.51
C LEU A 70 17.74 15.50 17.29
N GLY A 71 18.92 15.19 16.76
CA GLY A 71 19.84 14.21 17.33
C GLY A 71 19.28 12.79 17.33
N MET A 72 18.32 12.49 16.45
CA MET A 72 17.72 11.17 16.35
C MET A 72 18.36 10.36 15.22
N PRO A 73 18.67 9.07 15.44
CA PRO A 73 19.10 8.21 14.35
C PRO A 73 17.94 8.04 13.37
N ARG A 74 18.20 8.37 12.10
CA ARG A 74 17.26 8.12 11.02
C ARG A 74 16.94 6.62 10.98
N ARG A 75 15.66 6.23 11.00
CA ARG A 75 15.27 4.91 10.49
C ARG A 75 15.65 4.89 9.02
N ALA A 76 16.60 4.02 8.67
CA ALA A 76 17.09 3.92 7.31
C ALA A 76 15.87 3.79 6.37
N PRO A 77 15.84 4.53 5.25
CA PRO A 77 14.86 4.23 4.22
C PRO A 77 15.00 2.75 3.88
N ILE A 78 13.89 2.04 3.66
CA ILE A 78 13.94 0.67 3.17
C ILE A 78 14.65 0.76 1.82
N THR A 79 15.94 0.46 1.80
CA THR A 79 16.73 0.42 0.58
C THR A 79 16.27 -0.79 -0.20
N MET A 80 16.43 -0.77 -1.53
CA MET A 80 16.17 -1.97 -2.34
C MET A 80 16.93 -3.18 -1.76
N ALA A 81 18.18 -2.96 -1.33
CA ALA A 81 18.99 -3.97 -0.65
C ALA A 81 18.41 -4.47 0.69
N ALA A 82 17.75 -3.61 1.48
CA ALA A 82 17.05 -4.04 2.69
C ALA A 82 15.75 -4.77 2.37
N LEU A 83 15.09 -4.44 1.26
CA LEU A 83 13.94 -5.17 0.75
C LEU A 83 14.36 -6.55 0.22
N ASP A 84 15.46 -6.62 -0.54
CA ASP A 84 16.06 -7.85 -1.05
C ASP A 84 16.50 -8.76 0.10
N ALA A 85 17.09 -8.21 1.17
CA ALA A 85 17.45 -8.99 2.35
C ALA A 85 16.22 -9.55 3.09
N VAL A 86 15.09 -8.82 3.12
CA VAL A 86 13.82 -9.31 3.69
C VAL A 86 13.19 -10.36 2.78
N ILE A 87 13.27 -10.18 1.45
CA ILE A 87 12.83 -11.17 0.47
C ILE A 87 13.64 -12.45 0.67
N GLU A 88 14.97 -12.39 0.65
CA GLU A 88 15.84 -13.56 0.82
C GLU A 88 15.67 -14.25 2.18
N SER A 89 15.38 -13.49 3.24
CA SER A 89 15.02 -14.07 4.55
C SER A 89 13.62 -14.71 4.54
N ALA A 90 12.70 -14.24 3.69
CA ALA A 90 11.39 -14.86 3.46
C ALA A 90 11.49 -16.09 2.53
N GLU A 91 12.46 -16.15 1.61
CA GLU A 91 12.73 -17.31 0.74
C GLU A 91 13.37 -18.48 1.51
N ALA A 92 13.97 -18.21 2.68
CA ALA A 92 14.41 -19.25 3.62
C ALA A 92 13.25 -19.93 4.38
N SER A 93 12.01 -19.46 4.20
CA SER A 93 10.81 -20.17 4.64
C SER A 93 10.25 -20.94 3.44
N PRO A 94 10.02 -22.27 3.56
CA PRO A 94 9.54 -23.04 2.42
C PRO A 94 8.15 -22.56 2.00
N GLU A 95 8.08 -22.00 0.80
CA GLU A 95 6.91 -21.88 -0.07
C GLU A 95 5.56 -21.62 0.62
N ALA A 96 5.27 -20.35 0.92
CA ALA A 96 3.90 -19.89 0.84
C ALA A 96 3.53 -19.68 -0.64
N LYS A 97 3.35 -20.78 -1.38
CA LYS A 97 2.68 -20.79 -2.69
C LYS A 97 1.47 -19.86 -2.60
N PRO A 98 1.24 -18.93 -3.55
CA PRO A 98 -0.01 -18.17 -3.61
C PRO A 98 -1.12 -19.18 -3.45
N ARG A 99 -1.98 -19.04 -2.43
CA ARG A 99 -3.07 -19.97 -2.20
C ARG A 99 -4.01 -19.85 -3.39
N THR A 100 -3.73 -20.60 -4.46
CA THR A 100 -4.72 -21.00 -5.43
C THR A 100 -5.74 -21.71 -4.57
N ARG A 101 -6.90 -21.07 -4.36
CA ARG A 101 -8.05 -21.76 -3.81
C ARG A 101 -8.52 -22.71 -4.92
N ASP A 102 -7.78 -23.79 -5.11
CA ASP A 102 -8.11 -24.90 -6.01
C ASP A 102 -9.44 -25.57 -5.59
N ASN A 103 -9.96 -25.21 -4.41
CA ASN A 103 -11.25 -25.61 -3.88
C ASN A 103 -12.24 -24.43 -3.71
N SER A 104 -12.05 -23.32 -4.43
CA SER A 104 -13.05 -22.24 -4.43
C SER A 104 -14.31 -22.66 -5.17
N LYS A 105 -15.48 -22.26 -4.68
CA LYS A 105 -16.77 -22.42 -5.37
C LYS A 105 -16.72 -21.89 -6.81
N GLN A 106 -15.91 -20.84 -7.05
CA GLN A 106 -15.65 -20.30 -8.39
C GLN A 106 -14.89 -21.27 -9.31
N ALA A 107 -13.92 -22.03 -8.79
CA ALA A 107 -13.20 -23.04 -9.57
C ALA A 107 -14.12 -24.19 -9.97
N GLN A 108 -15.06 -24.57 -9.09
CA GLN A 108 -16.09 -25.56 -9.36
C GLN A 108 -17.04 -25.08 -10.49
N VAL A 109 -17.47 -23.82 -10.46
CA VAL A 109 -18.29 -23.23 -11.53
C VAL A 109 -17.56 -23.22 -12.87
N ILE A 110 -16.29 -22.82 -12.90
CA ILE A 110 -15.48 -22.82 -14.13
C ILE A 110 -15.34 -24.25 -14.68
N ALA A 111 -15.13 -25.25 -13.84
CA ALA A 111 -15.05 -26.65 -14.27
C ALA A 111 -16.39 -27.16 -14.83
N MET A 112 -17.52 -26.72 -14.26
CA MET A 112 -18.86 -27.05 -14.76
C MET A 112 -19.14 -26.36 -16.11
N LEU A 113 -18.78 -25.09 -16.27
CA LEU A 113 -18.94 -24.34 -17.52
C LEU A 113 -18.04 -24.84 -18.67
N LYS A 114 -16.88 -25.42 -18.35
CA LYS A 114 -15.96 -26.02 -19.34
C LYS A 114 -16.44 -27.35 -19.93
N ARG A 115 -17.50 -27.96 -19.39
CA ARG A 115 -18.07 -29.21 -19.93
C ARG A 115 -18.81 -28.92 -21.24
N ALA A 116 -18.82 -29.88 -22.16
CA ALA A 116 -19.47 -29.73 -23.48
C ALA A 116 -20.99 -29.43 -23.39
N GLU A 117 -21.64 -29.89 -22.32
CA GLU A 117 -23.07 -29.64 -22.04
C GLU A 117 -23.33 -28.31 -21.33
N GLY A 118 -22.27 -27.60 -20.90
CA GLY A 118 -22.35 -26.39 -20.07
C GLY A 118 -22.86 -26.66 -18.65
N ALA A 119 -23.28 -25.60 -17.97
CA ALA A 119 -23.88 -25.68 -16.63
C ALA A 119 -25.01 -24.68 -16.48
N THR A 120 -26.15 -25.14 -15.97
CA THR A 120 -27.30 -24.28 -15.69
C THR A 120 -27.13 -23.55 -14.35
N ILE A 121 -27.80 -22.40 -14.19
CA ILE A 121 -27.77 -21.62 -12.95
C ILE A 121 -28.25 -22.46 -11.76
N THR A 122 -29.26 -23.31 -11.94
CA THR A 122 -29.77 -24.21 -10.88
C THR A 122 -28.71 -25.21 -10.43
N GLN A 123 -28.00 -25.85 -11.37
CA GLN A 123 -26.91 -26.78 -11.06
C GLN A 123 -25.75 -26.08 -10.35
N ILE A 124 -25.45 -24.83 -10.73
CA ILE A 124 -24.44 -24.00 -10.07
C ILE A 124 -24.88 -23.65 -8.64
N CYS A 125 -26.15 -23.29 -8.42
CA CYS A 125 -26.69 -23.00 -7.10
C CYS A 125 -26.63 -24.24 -6.19
N GLU A 126 -26.97 -25.42 -6.70
CA GLU A 126 -26.90 -26.69 -5.96
C GLU A 126 -25.46 -27.07 -5.60
N ALA A 127 -24.51 -26.92 -6.53
CA ALA A 127 -23.11 -27.29 -6.29
C ALA A 127 -22.37 -26.31 -5.37
N THR A 128 -22.73 -25.02 -5.40
CA THR A 128 -22.02 -23.97 -4.66
C THR A 128 -22.76 -23.46 -3.42
N GLY A 129 -24.07 -23.70 -3.31
CA GLY A 129 -24.94 -23.10 -2.31
C GLY A 129 -25.14 -21.58 -2.48
N TRP A 130 -24.88 -21.03 -3.66
CA TRP A 130 -25.13 -19.63 -3.96
C TRP A 130 -26.61 -19.38 -4.27
N GLN A 131 -27.09 -18.19 -3.92
CA GLN A 131 -28.40 -17.74 -4.40
C GLN A 131 -28.34 -17.43 -5.89
N SER A 132 -29.45 -17.58 -6.59
CA SER A 132 -29.51 -17.47 -8.06
C SER A 132 -28.97 -16.14 -8.58
N HIS A 133 -29.27 -15.02 -7.91
CA HIS A 133 -28.76 -13.70 -8.29
C HIS A 133 -27.22 -13.59 -8.16
N TYR A 134 -26.62 -14.34 -7.24
CA TYR A 134 -25.18 -14.34 -7.03
C TYR A 134 -24.46 -15.22 -8.06
N ALA A 135 -25.05 -16.37 -8.39
CA ALA A 135 -24.57 -17.22 -9.48
C ALA A 135 -24.68 -16.50 -10.84
N ASP A 136 -25.79 -15.81 -11.09
CA ASP A 136 -26.06 -15.11 -12.35
C ASP A 136 -25.05 -13.97 -12.59
N VAL A 137 -24.81 -13.12 -11.59
CA VAL A 137 -23.84 -12.01 -11.67
C VAL A 137 -22.40 -12.47 -11.92
N LEU A 138 -22.03 -13.68 -11.47
CA LEU A 138 -20.68 -14.23 -11.63
C LEU A 138 -20.50 -15.04 -12.92
N VAL A 139 -21.57 -15.57 -13.49
CA VAL A 139 -21.54 -16.33 -14.75
C VAL A 139 -21.68 -15.40 -15.96
N MET A 140 -22.40 -14.28 -15.83
CA MET A 140 -22.60 -13.34 -16.92
C MET A 140 -21.29 -12.68 -17.43
N PRO A 141 -21.15 -12.43 -18.75
CA PRO A 141 -19.94 -11.87 -19.36
C PRO A 141 -19.73 -10.37 -19.12
N THR A 142 -20.73 -9.65 -18.59
CA THR A 142 -20.65 -8.21 -18.28
C THR A 142 -19.88 -7.91 -16.98
N ASN A 143 -19.58 -8.93 -16.19
CA ASN A 143 -18.78 -8.76 -14.99
C ASN A 143 -17.30 -8.79 -15.34
N ILE A 144 -16.65 -7.62 -15.37
CA ILE A 144 -15.20 -7.44 -15.60
C ILE A 144 -14.33 -8.27 -14.64
N SER A 145 -14.88 -8.72 -13.50
CA SER A 145 -14.19 -9.60 -12.55
C SER A 145 -14.43 -11.09 -12.80
N ASN A 146 -15.24 -11.47 -13.80
CA ASN A 146 -15.47 -12.86 -14.18
C ASN A 146 -14.23 -13.40 -14.93
N SER A 147 -13.51 -14.31 -14.28
CA SER A 147 -12.29 -14.91 -14.81
C SER A 147 -12.51 -15.69 -16.12
N ALA A 148 -13.75 -16.13 -16.42
CA ALA A 148 -14.06 -16.77 -17.71
C ALA A 148 -13.95 -15.80 -18.90
N CYS A 149 -14.38 -14.54 -18.73
CA CYS A 149 -14.29 -13.49 -19.75
C CYS A 149 -12.82 -13.07 -20.00
N VAL A 150 -12.00 -13.07 -18.95
CA VAL A 150 -10.57 -12.71 -19.02
C VAL A 150 -9.76 -13.76 -19.80
N VAL A 151 -10.12 -15.04 -19.70
CA VAL A 151 -9.41 -16.13 -20.40
C VAL A 151 -9.67 -16.10 -21.91
N GLU A 152 -10.89 -15.79 -22.37
CA GLU A 152 -11.17 -15.64 -23.80
C GLU A 152 -10.46 -14.42 -24.41
N HIS A 153 -10.39 -13.30 -23.69
CA HIS A 153 -9.77 -12.08 -24.20
C HIS A 153 -8.24 -12.17 -24.33
N ALA A 154 -7.61 -13.08 -23.56
CA ALA A 154 -6.19 -13.40 -23.66
C ALA A 154 -5.87 -14.33 -24.85
N ALA A 155 -6.76 -15.28 -25.17
CA ALA A 155 -6.56 -16.20 -26.29
C ALA A 155 -6.69 -15.52 -27.67
N LEU A 156 -7.58 -14.52 -27.81
CA LEU A 156 -7.81 -13.80 -29.07
C LEU A 156 -6.74 -12.75 -29.43
N ARG A 157 -5.82 -12.40 -28.52
CA ARG A 157 -4.68 -11.50 -28.82
C ARG A 157 -3.41 -12.22 -29.25
N SER A 158 -3.43 -13.55 -29.35
CA SER A 158 -2.27 -14.36 -29.72
C SER A 158 -2.50 -15.24 -30.95
N ALA A 159 -3.46 -14.89 -31.80
CA ALA A 159 -3.62 -15.46 -33.14
C ALA A 159 -3.38 -14.38 -34.21
#